data_AF-A0A139X0M8-F1
#
_entry.id   AF-A0A139X0M8-F1
#
_cell.length_a   1.000
_cell.length_b   1.000
_cell.length_c   1.000
_cell.angle_alpha   90.00
_cell.angle_beta   90.00
_cell.angle_gamma   90.00
#
_symmetry.space_group_name_H-M   'P 1'
#
loop_
_entity.id
_entity.type
_entity.pdbx_description
1 polymer ?
#
loop_
_entity_poly.entity_id
_entity_poly.type
_entity_poly.pdbx_seq_one_letter_code
_entity_poly.pdbx_strand_id
1 'polypeptide(L)'
;MDNEETARYADMFAALGSEPRLEIMRLLFAAYPKGLTVGEIQEKLKIPNSTLSHHLEKLRNEGLVTSRKDRQFLWYSANAETMEDLLAFLTTGKTRSDRTGIFGDRASRATNKTHTEEGFMFERFFEAIFQKLFGFMSERFRLQGYERFTQKAINAMFFAQSESRRLGHEFIGTEQILVGVIGEGSGVASEILTSVGVSLEKARIEVEKIIGRGKGYTPLDIPYTPRAKQVLELSVEESQKLGVNYVGTEHLLLGILREGAGGGGGAAIKVLQNLGIDLVAFEQRLRSALS
;
A
#
# COMPACT_ATOMS: atom_id res chain seq x y z
N MET A 1 -0.39 16.56 28.53
CA MET A 1 -1.43 15.66 28.00
C MET A 1 -2.46 15.51 29.09
N ASP A 2 -3.68 15.97 28.85
CA ASP A 2 -4.75 15.83 29.84
C ASP A 2 -5.10 14.34 30.02
N ASN A 3 -5.41 13.93 31.25
CA ASN A 3 -5.76 12.54 31.59
C ASN A 3 -7.05 12.11 30.83
N GLU A 4 -7.94 13.07 30.57
CA GLU A 4 -9.19 12.87 29.84
C GLU A 4 -8.97 12.58 28.34
N GLU A 5 -7.98 13.21 27.70
CA GLU A 5 -7.65 12.96 26.30
C GLU A 5 -7.06 11.56 26.11
N THR A 6 -6.20 11.12 27.03
CA THR A 6 -5.58 9.78 26.96
C THR A 6 -6.63 8.68 27.17
N ALA A 7 -7.57 8.89 28.09
CA ALA A 7 -8.70 7.97 28.31
C ALA A 7 -9.55 7.79 27.04
N ARG A 8 -9.88 8.89 26.34
CA ARG A 8 -10.60 8.84 25.07
C ARG A 8 -9.90 7.96 24.02
N TYR A 9 -8.58 8.09 23.88
CA TYR A 9 -7.84 7.25 22.93
C TYR A 9 -7.79 5.78 23.39
N ALA A 10 -7.67 5.53 24.70
CA ALA A 10 -7.75 4.17 25.24
C ALA A 10 -9.10 3.50 24.92
N ASP A 11 -10.20 4.24 25.04
CA ASP A 11 -11.54 3.77 24.67
C ASP A 11 -11.66 3.46 23.17
N MET A 12 -11.09 4.31 22.30
CA MET A 12 -10.99 4.06 20.87
C MET A 12 -10.18 2.77 20.57
N PHE A 13 -9.05 2.55 21.25
CA PHE A 13 -8.28 1.31 21.11
C PHE A 13 -9.03 0.10 21.61
N ALA A 14 -9.74 0.21 22.73
CA ALA A 14 -10.61 -0.85 23.23
C ALA A 14 -11.77 -1.16 22.26
N ALA A 15 -12.25 -0.14 21.52
CA ALA A 15 -13.21 -0.35 20.46
C ALA A 15 -12.63 -1.05 19.22
N LEU A 16 -11.39 -0.75 18.87
CA LEU A 16 -10.70 -1.42 17.77
C LEU A 16 -10.18 -2.81 18.12
N GLY A 17 -9.88 -3.11 19.39
CA GLY A 17 -9.20 -4.33 19.84
C GLY A 17 -9.97 -5.64 19.71
N SER A 18 -10.98 -5.72 18.85
CA SER A 18 -11.77 -6.93 18.56
C SER A 18 -11.71 -7.21 17.06
N GLU A 19 -11.44 -8.47 16.72
CA GLU A 19 -11.29 -8.95 15.35
C GLU A 19 -12.45 -8.54 14.43
N PRO A 20 -13.74 -8.80 14.75
CA PRO A 20 -14.86 -8.33 13.94
C PRO A 20 -14.89 -6.81 13.70
N ARG A 21 -14.50 -6.00 14.70
CA ARG A 21 -14.50 -4.53 14.57
C ARG A 21 -13.37 -4.05 13.67
N LEU A 22 -12.21 -4.69 13.68
CA LEU A 22 -11.14 -4.40 12.72
C LEU A 22 -11.55 -4.77 11.29
N GLU A 23 -12.22 -5.90 11.10
CA GLU A 23 -12.71 -6.31 9.79
C GLU A 23 -13.76 -5.34 9.24
N ILE A 24 -14.69 -4.89 10.10
CA ILE A 24 -15.67 -3.84 9.77
C ILE A 24 -14.95 -2.55 9.38
N MET A 25 -13.99 -2.09 10.19
CA MET A 25 -13.23 -0.86 9.88
C MET A 25 -12.48 -0.97 8.57
N ARG A 26 -11.78 -2.09 8.31
CA ARG A 26 -11.07 -2.35 7.05
C ARG A 26 -12.03 -2.27 5.86
N LEU A 27 -13.19 -2.90 5.98
CA LEU A 27 -14.21 -2.91 4.94
C LEU A 27 -14.81 -1.52 4.69
N LEU A 28 -15.14 -0.78 5.75
CA LEU A 28 -15.71 0.56 5.65
C LEU A 28 -14.71 1.58 5.10
N PHE A 29 -13.42 1.44 5.43
CA PHE A 29 -12.36 2.22 4.82
C PHE A 29 -12.25 1.91 3.32
N ALA A 30 -12.29 0.65 2.90
CA ALA A 30 -12.27 0.30 1.47
C ALA A 30 -13.46 0.87 0.68
N ALA A 31 -14.57 1.20 1.35
CA ALA A 31 -15.76 1.81 0.77
C ALA A 31 -15.89 3.33 1.04
N TYR A 32 -14.91 3.95 1.70
CA TYR A 32 -14.92 5.37 2.03
C TYR A 32 -14.82 6.24 0.76
N PRO A 33 -15.46 7.43 0.70
CA PRO A 33 -16.32 8.04 1.73
C PRO A 33 -17.77 7.57 1.73
N LYS A 34 -18.19 6.86 0.68
CA LYS A 34 -19.59 6.49 0.47
C LYS A 34 -20.11 5.58 1.60
N GLY A 35 -19.28 4.67 2.09
CA GLY A 35 -19.66 3.69 3.10
C GLY A 35 -20.51 2.55 2.54
N LEU A 36 -21.04 1.72 3.42
CA LEU A 36 -21.85 0.54 3.08
C LEU A 36 -23.10 0.50 3.95
N THR A 37 -24.15 -0.12 3.43
CA THR A 37 -25.33 -0.48 4.22
C THR A 37 -25.02 -1.61 5.19
N VAL A 38 -25.80 -1.71 6.28
CA VAL A 38 -25.69 -2.83 7.23
C VAL A 38 -25.80 -4.18 6.52
N GLY A 39 -26.69 -4.30 5.53
CA GLY A 39 -26.88 -5.53 4.75
C GLY A 39 -25.62 -5.92 3.96
N GLU A 40 -24.98 -4.97 3.28
CA GLU A 40 -23.74 -5.23 2.53
C GLU A 40 -22.57 -5.62 3.45
N ILE A 41 -22.47 -4.99 4.62
CA ILE A 41 -21.45 -5.35 5.62
C ILE A 41 -21.69 -6.78 6.13
N GLN A 42 -22.96 -7.10 6.42
CA GLN A 42 -23.37 -8.43 6.87
C GLN A 42 -23.04 -9.52 5.86
N GLU A 43 -23.34 -9.28 4.58
CA GLU A 43 -23.08 -10.22 3.48
C GLU A 43 -21.57 -10.47 3.30
N LYS A 44 -20.76 -9.40 3.32
CA LYS A 44 -19.32 -9.50 3.07
C LYS A 44 -18.55 -10.15 4.22
N LEU A 45 -18.93 -9.86 5.46
CA LEU A 45 -18.23 -10.37 6.65
C LEU A 45 -18.87 -11.63 7.24
N LYS A 46 -20.07 -12.01 6.77
CA LYS A 46 -20.84 -13.16 7.27
C LYS A 46 -21.10 -13.12 8.78
N ILE A 47 -21.17 -11.92 9.36
CA ILE A 47 -21.48 -11.71 10.78
C ILE A 47 -23.01 -11.70 10.98
N PRO A 48 -23.57 -12.34 12.01
CA PRO A 48 -24.99 -12.24 12.31
C PRO A 48 -25.45 -10.79 12.56
N ASN A 49 -26.67 -10.43 12.13
CA ASN A 49 -27.16 -9.04 12.17
C ASN A 49 -27.15 -8.41 13.58
N SER A 50 -27.55 -9.17 14.61
CA SER A 50 -27.55 -8.72 16.00
C SER A 50 -26.13 -8.43 16.51
N THR A 51 -25.18 -9.31 16.20
CA THR A 51 -23.76 -9.16 16.54
C THR A 51 -23.14 -7.97 15.78
N LEU A 52 -23.44 -7.84 14.49
CA LEU A 52 -22.95 -6.75 13.65
C LEU A 52 -23.45 -5.39 14.17
N SER A 53 -24.74 -5.30 14.51
CA SER A 53 -25.34 -4.08 15.06
C SER A 53 -24.62 -3.65 16.35
N HIS A 54 -24.32 -4.59 17.24
CA HIS A 54 -23.56 -4.31 18.46
C HIS A 54 -22.15 -3.79 18.16
N HIS A 55 -21.44 -4.37 17.20
CA HIS A 55 -20.11 -3.90 16.80
C HIS A 55 -20.14 -2.51 16.16
N LEU A 56 -21.06 -2.25 15.24
CA LEU A 56 -21.24 -0.96 14.58
C LEU A 56 -21.63 0.14 15.58
N GLU A 57 -22.48 -0.19 16.55
CA GLU A 57 -22.85 0.72 17.62
C GLU A 57 -21.65 1.12 18.47
N LYS A 58 -20.85 0.14 18.91
CA LYS A 58 -19.64 0.44 19.71
C LYS A 58 -18.62 1.26 18.93
N LEU A 59 -18.41 0.97 17.64
CA LEU A 59 -17.54 1.78 16.78
C LEU A 59 -18.08 3.20 16.60
N ARG A 60 -19.41 3.36 16.47
CA ARG A 60 -20.05 4.67 16.33
C ARG A 60 -19.92 5.49 17.60
N ASN A 61 -20.09 4.87 18.77
CA ASN A 61 -20.00 5.53 20.07
C ASN A 61 -18.60 6.08 20.34
N GLU A 62 -17.56 5.40 19.85
CA GLU A 62 -16.19 5.94 19.88
C GLU A 62 -15.86 6.89 18.72
N GLY A 63 -16.86 7.26 17.90
CA GLY A 63 -16.70 8.16 16.77
C GLY A 63 -15.89 7.59 15.60
N LEU A 64 -15.52 6.30 15.61
CA LEU A 64 -14.70 5.66 14.57
C LEU A 64 -15.47 5.46 13.26
N VAL A 65 -16.80 5.39 13.32
CA VAL A 65 -17.69 5.33 12.16
C VAL A 65 -18.81 6.36 12.29
N THR A 66 -19.28 6.85 11.17
CA THR A 66 -20.49 7.66 11.08
C THR A 66 -21.63 6.83 10.52
N SER A 67 -22.86 7.13 10.91
CA SER A 67 -24.05 6.50 10.36
C SER A 67 -25.01 7.52 9.77
N ARG A 68 -25.58 7.24 8.61
CA ARG A 68 -26.67 8.05 8.02
C ARG A 68 -27.81 7.14 7.59
N LYS A 69 -29.04 7.63 7.75
CA LYS A 69 -30.23 6.94 7.25
C LYS A 69 -30.62 7.53 5.90
N ASP A 70 -30.70 6.69 4.89
CA ASP A 70 -31.20 7.07 3.57
C ASP A 70 -32.37 6.16 3.19
N ARG A 71 -33.57 6.75 3.13
CA ARG A 71 -34.84 6.05 2.95
C ARG A 71 -35.00 4.89 3.94
N GLN A 72 -34.86 3.65 3.47
CA GLN A 72 -35.02 2.42 4.25
C GLN A 72 -33.68 1.82 4.72
N PHE A 73 -32.54 2.35 4.27
CA PHE A 73 -31.23 1.77 4.53
C PHE A 73 -30.42 2.60 5.53
N LEU A 74 -29.79 1.91 6.47
CA LEU A 74 -28.81 2.50 7.38
C LEU A 74 -27.42 2.28 6.81
N TRP A 75 -26.75 3.38 6.50
CA TRP A 75 -25.40 3.41 5.94
C TRP A 75 -24.40 3.73 7.03
N TYR A 76 -23.27 3.03 7.02
CA TYR A 76 -22.11 3.32 7.84
C TYR A 76 -20.93 3.68 6.95
N SER A 77 -20.15 4.68 7.36
CA SER A 77 -18.90 5.06 6.71
C SER A 77 -17.82 5.26 7.76
N ALA A 78 -16.56 5.03 7.42
CA ALA A 78 -15.45 5.30 8.32
C ALA A 78 -15.35 6.80 8.62
N ASN A 79 -15.01 7.17 9.86
CA ASN A 79 -14.73 8.56 10.22
C ASN A 79 -13.23 8.84 10.06
N ALA A 80 -12.85 9.42 8.92
CA ALA A 80 -11.45 9.70 8.61
C ALA A 80 -10.82 10.68 9.61
N GLU A 81 -11.56 11.70 10.05
CA GLU A 81 -11.06 12.72 10.99
C GLU A 81 -10.67 12.10 12.34
N THR A 82 -11.52 11.24 12.90
CA THR A 82 -11.22 10.54 14.15
C THR A 82 -10.05 9.57 14.00
N MET A 83 -9.91 8.92 12.85
CA MET A 83 -8.75 8.06 12.59
C MET A 83 -7.45 8.86 12.41
N GLU A 84 -7.49 10.03 11.76
CA GLU A 84 -6.33 10.94 11.67
C GLU A 84 -5.88 11.40 13.05
N ASP A 85 -6.82 11.70 13.95
CA ASP A 85 -6.54 12.10 15.32
C ASP A 85 -5.95 10.93 16.14
N LEU A 86 -6.51 9.73 16.02
CA LEU A 86 -5.98 8.52 16.68
C LEU A 86 -4.54 8.20 16.24
N LEU A 87 -4.25 8.35 14.94
CA LEU A 87 -2.91 8.12 14.40
C LEU A 87 -1.93 9.23 14.75
N ALA A 88 -2.39 10.48 14.78
CA ALA A 88 -1.58 11.61 15.25
C ALA A 88 -1.16 11.42 16.71
N PHE A 89 -2.07 10.94 17.55
CA PHE A 89 -1.77 10.58 18.94
C PHE A 89 -0.66 9.53 19.03
N LEU A 90 -0.77 8.43 18.27
CA LEU A 90 0.24 7.36 18.28
C LEU A 90 1.62 7.77 17.76
N THR A 91 1.66 8.67 16.78
CA THR A 91 2.90 9.00 16.05
C THR A 91 3.61 10.25 16.57
N THR A 92 2.86 11.24 17.07
CA THR A 92 3.43 12.54 17.48
C THR A 92 3.24 12.84 18.96
N GLY A 93 2.41 12.06 19.67
CA GLY A 93 2.01 12.38 21.04
C GLY A 93 1.20 13.67 21.18
N LYS A 94 0.81 14.31 20.06
CA LYS A 94 -0.01 15.53 20.03
C LYS A 94 -1.47 15.19 19.84
N THR A 95 -2.35 15.97 20.47
CA THR A 95 -3.80 15.75 20.41
C THR A 95 -4.49 16.82 19.57
N ARG A 96 -5.81 16.67 19.39
CA ARG A 96 -6.64 17.62 18.64
C ARG A 96 -6.60 19.03 19.23
N SER A 97 -6.38 19.18 20.54
CA SER A 97 -6.25 20.49 21.20
C SER A 97 -4.98 21.25 20.76
N ASP A 98 -3.87 20.54 20.51
CA ASP A 98 -2.61 21.11 20.01
C ASP A 98 -2.66 21.58 18.54
N ARG A 99 -3.68 21.17 17.78
CA ARG A 99 -3.78 21.36 16.31
C ARG A 99 -4.52 22.63 15.88
N THR A 100 -5.17 23.33 16.80
CA THR A 100 -5.92 24.57 16.50
C THR A 100 -5.05 25.69 15.90
N GLY A 101 -3.72 25.62 15.99
CA GLY A 101 -2.81 26.60 15.41
C GLY A 101 -2.24 26.32 14.01
N ILE A 102 -2.39 25.12 13.43
CA ILE A 102 -1.67 24.74 12.18
C ILE A 102 -2.60 24.41 11.00
N PHE A 103 -3.82 23.95 11.25
CA PHE A 103 -4.79 23.58 10.20
C PHE A 103 -6.10 24.39 10.22
N GLY A 104 -6.20 25.39 11.10
CA GLY A 104 -7.44 26.15 11.38
C GLY A 104 -8.06 26.89 10.19
N ASP A 105 -7.32 27.13 9.10
CA ASP A 105 -7.80 27.99 7.99
C ASP A 105 -8.32 27.25 6.75
N ARG A 106 -8.21 25.92 6.65
CA ARG A 106 -8.66 25.20 5.43
C ARG A 106 -10.05 24.58 5.51
N ALA A 107 -10.58 24.33 6.70
CA ALA A 107 -11.91 23.71 6.85
C ALA A 107 -13.07 24.70 6.59
N SER A 108 -12.85 26.00 6.76
CA SER A 108 -13.91 27.03 6.62
C SER A 108 -14.17 27.48 5.18
N ARG A 109 -13.49 26.89 4.17
CA ARG A 109 -13.60 27.34 2.76
C ARG A 109 -13.96 26.24 1.75
N ALA A 110 -14.50 25.13 2.22
CA ALA A 110 -15.02 24.07 1.36
C ALA A 110 -16.55 23.95 1.49
N THR A 111 -17.26 25.04 1.22
CA THR A 111 -18.66 24.94 0.78
C THR A 111 -18.71 25.36 -0.69
N ASN A 112 -19.28 24.48 -1.51
CA ASN A 112 -19.36 24.51 -2.96
C ASN A 112 -18.06 24.21 -3.74
N LYS A 113 -17.85 22.92 -4.06
CA LYS A 113 -17.81 22.48 -5.47
C LYS A 113 -17.95 20.96 -5.60
N THR A 114 -18.62 20.62 -6.69
CA THR A 114 -19.09 19.35 -7.25
C THR A 114 -18.07 18.21 -7.28
N HIS A 115 -18.63 17.00 -7.10
CA HIS A 115 -18.12 15.64 -7.37
C HIS A 115 -16.92 15.53 -8.32
N THR A 116 -15.78 15.02 -7.80
CA THR A 116 -14.93 13.95 -8.38
C THR A 116 -13.62 13.70 -7.59
N GLU A 117 -13.29 14.49 -6.56
CA GLU A 117 -11.99 14.38 -5.84
C GLU A 117 -11.96 13.42 -4.64
N GLU A 118 -13.10 12.86 -4.24
CA GLU A 118 -13.25 12.09 -3.00
C GLU A 118 -12.50 10.75 -2.99
N GLY A 119 -12.27 10.12 -4.15
CA GLY A 119 -11.46 8.90 -4.27
C GLY A 119 -9.95 9.15 -4.10
N PHE A 120 -9.47 10.31 -4.55
CA PHE A 120 -8.07 10.72 -4.45
C PHE A 120 -7.66 11.10 -3.02
N MET A 121 -8.61 11.58 -2.22
CA MET A 121 -8.36 11.93 -0.82
C MET A 121 -8.10 10.68 0.03
N PHE A 122 -8.79 9.58 -0.25
CA PHE A 122 -8.64 8.33 0.48
C PHE A 122 -7.35 7.57 0.13
N GLU A 123 -6.96 7.52 -1.14
CA GLU A 123 -5.65 6.97 -1.53
C GLU A 123 -4.52 7.77 -0.89
N ARG A 124 -4.61 9.11 -0.88
CA ARG A 124 -3.64 9.97 -0.20
C ARG A 124 -3.67 9.86 1.32
N PHE A 125 -4.84 9.57 1.91
CA PHE A 125 -4.99 9.31 3.34
C PHE A 125 -4.41 7.95 3.70
N PHE A 126 -4.69 6.89 2.95
CA PHE A 126 -4.07 5.58 3.12
C PHE A 126 -2.58 5.64 2.86
N GLU A 127 -2.11 6.34 1.83
CA GLU A 127 -0.71 6.64 1.61
C GLU A 127 -0.15 7.47 2.76
N ALA A 128 -0.84 8.47 3.31
CA ALA A 128 -0.32 9.24 4.45
C ALA A 128 -0.28 8.43 5.75
N ILE A 129 -1.24 7.53 5.95
CA ILE A 129 -1.27 6.55 7.03
C ILE A 129 -0.15 5.54 6.83
N PHE A 130 0.05 5.03 5.61
CA PHE A 130 1.16 4.15 5.30
C PHE A 130 2.49 4.89 5.45
N GLN A 131 2.64 6.10 4.96
CA GLN A 131 3.84 6.92 5.10
C GLN A 131 4.07 7.37 6.55
N LYS A 132 3.04 7.51 7.40
CA LYS A 132 3.21 7.87 8.81
C LYS A 132 3.38 6.65 9.72
N LEU A 133 2.56 5.61 9.60
CA LEU A 133 2.76 4.35 10.30
C LEU A 133 3.99 3.62 9.79
N PHE A 134 4.19 3.50 8.47
CA PHE A 134 5.36 2.87 7.87
C PHE A 134 6.57 3.79 7.71
N GLY A 135 6.43 5.12 7.68
CA GLY A 135 7.58 6.02 7.82
C GLY A 135 8.05 6.15 9.26
N PHE A 136 7.15 6.11 10.25
CA PHE A 136 7.53 5.93 11.66
C PHE A 136 7.99 4.51 11.96
N MET A 137 7.41 3.49 11.31
CA MET A 137 8.02 2.17 11.26
C MET A 137 9.27 2.16 10.39
N SER A 138 9.62 3.13 9.55
CA SER A 138 10.94 3.13 8.89
C SER A 138 12.05 3.51 9.88
N GLU A 139 11.70 4.31 10.90
CA GLU A 139 12.57 4.55 12.06
C GLU A 139 12.55 3.38 13.05
N ARG A 140 11.39 2.75 13.30
CA ARG A 140 11.24 1.71 14.35
C ARG A 140 11.41 0.26 13.86
N PHE A 141 11.09 0.02 12.60
CA PHE A 141 11.63 -1.00 11.71
C PHE A 141 12.57 -0.29 10.73
N ARG A 142 13.83 -0.08 11.13
CA ARG A 142 14.88 -0.32 10.14
C ARG A 142 14.55 -1.68 9.55
N LEU A 143 13.96 -1.72 8.35
CA LEU A 143 13.87 -2.95 7.57
C LEU A 143 15.32 -3.36 7.43
N GLN A 144 15.77 -4.27 8.29
CA GLN A 144 17.18 -4.58 8.42
C GLN A 144 17.65 -5.03 7.03
N GLY A 145 18.48 -4.22 6.36
CA GLY A 145 18.88 -4.43 4.96
C GLY A 145 18.28 -3.50 3.89
N TYR A 146 17.25 -2.70 4.18
CA TYR A 146 16.62 -1.76 3.22
C TYR A 146 16.85 -0.27 3.56
N GLU A 147 17.73 0.03 4.52
CA GLU A 147 18.07 1.39 4.96
C GLU A 147 18.51 2.33 3.83
N ARG A 148 18.95 1.76 2.70
CA ARG A 148 19.42 2.49 1.52
C ARG A 148 18.33 2.69 0.47
N PHE A 149 17.15 2.08 0.60
CA PHE A 149 16.14 2.12 -0.45
C PHE A 149 15.39 3.45 -0.43
N THR A 150 15.13 4.03 -1.61
CA THR A 150 14.31 5.23 -1.72
C THR A 150 12.84 4.92 -1.44
N GLN A 151 12.05 5.96 -1.16
CA GLN A 151 10.62 5.77 -0.93
C GLN A 151 9.91 5.11 -2.13
N LYS A 152 10.32 5.46 -3.36
CA LYS A 152 9.78 4.83 -4.59
C LYS A 152 10.17 3.36 -4.66
N ALA A 153 11.41 3.00 -4.34
CA ALA A 153 11.83 1.59 -4.30
C ALA A 153 11.07 0.81 -3.23
N ILE A 154 10.87 1.38 -2.03
CA ILE A 154 10.07 0.78 -0.96
C ILE A 154 8.61 0.59 -1.42
N ASN A 155 8.01 1.59 -2.07
CA ASN A 155 6.65 1.49 -2.63
C ASN A 155 6.57 0.38 -3.68
N ALA A 156 7.55 0.25 -4.58
CA ALA A 156 7.61 -0.84 -5.54
C ALA A 156 7.62 -2.23 -4.86
N MET A 157 8.35 -2.38 -3.75
CA MET A 157 8.35 -3.63 -2.97
C MET A 157 6.99 -3.93 -2.32
N PHE A 158 6.27 -2.90 -1.84
CA PHE A 158 4.91 -3.07 -1.35
C PHE A 158 3.92 -3.45 -2.45
N PHE A 159 4.07 -2.89 -3.65
CA PHE A 159 3.29 -3.32 -4.82
C PHE A 159 3.60 -4.78 -5.20
N ALA A 160 4.86 -5.21 -5.11
CA ALA A 160 5.23 -6.61 -5.32
C ALA A 160 4.54 -7.54 -4.32
N GLN A 161 4.52 -7.18 -3.03
CA GLN A 161 3.80 -7.94 -2.01
C GLN A 161 2.29 -7.97 -2.29
N SER A 162 1.71 -6.83 -2.67
CA SER A 162 0.29 -6.73 -3.01
C SER A 162 -0.08 -7.59 -4.22
N GLU A 163 0.80 -7.67 -5.22
CA GLU A 163 0.62 -8.52 -6.40
C GLU A 163 0.70 -10.01 -6.04
N SER A 164 1.60 -10.40 -5.14
CA SER A 164 1.66 -11.77 -4.61
C SER A 164 0.34 -12.14 -3.92
N ARG A 165 -0.23 -11.24 -3.11
CA ARG A 165 -1.57 -11.44 -2.51
C ARG A 165 -2.68 -11.53 -3.56
N ARG A 166 -2.68 -10.64 -4.56
CA ARG A 166 -3.68 -10.61 -5.62
C ARG A 166 -3.74 -11.95 -6.37
N LEU A 167 -2.58 -12.56 -6.61
CA LEU A 167 -2.47 -13.86 -7.25
C LEU A 167 -2.64 -15.04 -6.29
N GLY A 168 -2.72 -14.81 -4.98
CA GLY A 168 -2.83 -15.85 -3.96
C GLY A 168 -1.54 -16.65 -3.76
N HIS A 169 -0.39 -16.02 -4.00
CA HIS A 169 0.93 -16.63 -3.90
C HIS A 169 1.48 -16.48 -2.47
N GLU A 170 2.28 -17.45 -2.03
CA GLU A 170 2.87 -17.49 -0.67
C GLU A 170 4.30 -16.93 -0.64
N PHE A 171 4.83 -16.50 -1.79
CA PHE A 171 6.18 -15.97 -1.93
C PHE A 171 6.20 -14.75 -2.85
N ILE A 172 7.19 -13.88 -2.65
CA ILE A 172 7.51 -12.78 -3.58
C ILE A 172 8.66 -13.22 -4.49
N GLY A 173 8.34 -13.46 -5.76
CA GLY A 173 9.26 -13.79 -6.84
C GLY A 173 9.81 -12.55 -7.55
N THR A 174 10.69 -12.76 -8.53
CA THR A 174 11.28 -11.66 -9.30
C THR A 174 10.22 -10.95 -10.14
N GLU A 175 9.22 -11.70 -10.59
CA GLU A 175 8.13 -11.23 -11.42
C GLU A 175 7.15 -10.33 -10.65
N GLN A 176 6.94 -10.55 -9.36
CA GLN A 176 6.20 -9.59 -8.54
C GLN A 176 7.04 -8.32 -8.29
N ILE A 177 8.36 -8.43 -8.14
CA ILE A 177 9.23 -7.24 -8.05
C ILE A 177 9.12 -6.41 -9.34
N LEU A 178 9.15 -7.05 -10.51
CA LEU A 178 8.95 -6.37 -11.80
C LEU A 178 7.60 -5.64 -11.86
N VAL A 179 6.51 -6.34 -11.52
CA VAL A 179 5.17 -5.72 -11.48
C VAL A 179 5.12 -4.59 -10.45
N GLY A 180 5.80 -4.74 -9.32
CA GLY A 180 5.91 -3.72 -8.30
C GLY A 180 6.61 -2.46 -8.79
N VAL A 181 7.74 -2.61 -9.49
CA VAL A 181 8.48 -1.52 -10.12
C VAL A 181 7.63 -0.80 -11.16
N ILE A 182 6.88 -1.52 -12.00
CA ILE A 182 5.98 -0.91 -12.99
C ILE A 182 4.82 -0.19 -12.28
N GLY A 183 4.22 -0.85 -11.28
CA GLY A 183 3.05 -0.39 -10.56
C GLY A 183 3.28 0.82 -9.65
N GLU A 184 4.53 1.07 -9.25
CA GLU A 184 4.89 2.32 -8.57
C GLU A 184 4.65 3.54 -9.46
N GLY A 185 4.78 3.39 -10.77
CA GLY A 185 4.22 4.32 -11.77
C GLY A 185 4.91 5.68 -11.95
N SER A 186 5.78 6.08 -11.02
CA SER A 186 6.40 7.43 -11.02
C SER A 186 7.93 7.41 -11.02
N GLY A 187 8.54 6.25 -10.85
CA GLY A 187 9.97 6.02 -10.77
C GLY A 187 10.60 5.87 -12.14
N VAL A 188 11.90 6.13 -12.21
CA VAL A 188 12.70 6.10 -13.44
C VAL A 188 12.53 4.78 -14.19
N ALA A 189 12.51 3.65 -13.47
CA ALA A 189 12.30 2.35 -14.09
C ALA A 189 10.91 2.20 -14.73
N SER A 190 9.84 2.68 -14.05
CA SER A 190 8.48 2.60 -14.59
C SER A 190 8.31 3.48 -15.83
N GLU A 191 8.87 4.69 -15.79
CA GLU A 191 8.87 5.61 -16.95
C GLU A 191 9.58 4.99 -18.15
N ILE A 192 10.76 4.39 -17.94
CA ILE A 192 11.53 3.75 -19.00
C ILE A 192 10.80 2.52 -19.56
N LEU A 193 10.24 1.65 -18.71
CA LEU A 193 9.43 0.50 -19.14
C LEU A 193 8.20 0.95 -19.95
N THR A 194 7.51 1.99 -19.49
CA THR A 194 6.36 2.56 -20.20
C THR A 194 6.78 3.11 -21.57
N SER A 195 7.94 3.78 -21.65
CA SER A 195 8.47 4.34 -22.89
C SER A 195 8.84 3.29 -23.96
N VAL A 196 8.98 2.01 -23.57
CA VAL A 196 9.19 0.88 -24.48
C VAL A 196 7.93 0.01 -24.66
N GLY A 197 6.77 0.50 -24.20
CA GLY A 197 5.48 -0.15 -24.43
C GLY A 197 5.09 -1.23 -23.41
N VAL A 198 5.85 -1.37 -22.31
CA VAL A 198 5.51 -2.26 -21.18
C VAL A 198 4.57 -1.51 -20.23
N SER A 199 3.30 -1.91 -20.22
CA SER A 199 2.32 -1.39 -19.25
C SER A 199 2.11 -2.37 -18.10
N LEU A 200 1.63 -1.87 -16.96
CA LEU A 200 1.28 -2.68 -15.80
C LEU A 200 0.31 -3.82 -16.15
N GLU A 201 -0.70 -3.51 -16.96
CA GLU A 201 -1.71 -4.48 -17.41
C GLU A 201 -1.07 -5.63 -18.21
N LYS A 202 -0.24 -5.30 -19.21
CA LYS A 202 0.46 -6.30 -20.02
C LYS A 202 1.38 -7.17 -19.17
N ALA A 203 2.12 -6.55 -18.24
CA ALA A 203 2.99 -7.27 -17.32
C ALA A 203 2.20 -8.24 -16.43
N ARG A 204 1.09 -7.81 -15.83
CA ARG A 204 0.23 -8.68 -15.00
C ARG A 204 -0.32 -9.87 -15.78
N ILE A 205 -0.81 -9.64 -16.99
CA ILE A 205 -1.32 -10.70 -17.88
C ILE A 205 -0.20 -11.72 -18.15
N GLU A 206 1.00 -11.25 -18.45
CA GLU A 206 2.11 -12.13 -18.79
C GLU A 206 2.65 -12.90 -17.59
N VAL A 207 2.72 -12.26 -16.42
CA VAL A 207 3.02 -12.93 -15.15
C VAL A 207 2.02 -14.06 -14.91
N GLU A 208 0.73 -13.77 -14.96
CA GLU A 208 -0.32 -14.77 -14.70
C GLU A 208 -0.25 -15.96 -15.68
N LYS A 209 0.15 -15.74 -16.93
CA LYS A 209 0.40 -16.85 -17.88
C LYS A 209 1.59 -17.73 -17.50
N ILE A 210 2.65 -17.13 -16.96
CA ILE A 210 3.91 -17.85 -16.66
C ILE A 210 3.79 -18.63 -15.35
N ILE A 211 3.25 -18.01 -14.30
CA ILE A 211 3.24 -18.59 -12.95
C ILE A 211 1.87 -19.05 -12.47
N GLY A 212 0.79 -18.69 -13.17
CA GLY A 212 -0.59 -19.01 -12.79
C GLY A 212 -1.10 -18.22 -11.59
N ARG A 213 -2.12 -18.78 -10.93
CA ARG A 213 -2.66 -18.31 -9.65
C ARG A 213 -2.36 -19.33 -8.56
N GLY A 214 -2.13 -18.86 -7.35
CA GLY A 214 -1.87 -19.67 -6.18
C GLY A 214 -3.13 -20.16 -5.49
N LYS A 215 -2.96 -20.76 -4.31
CA LYS A 215 -4.02 -21.49 -3.58
C LYS A 215 -5.04 -20.59 -2.87
N GLY A 216 -4.85 -19.27 -2.91
CA GLY A 216 -5.80 -18.28 -2.39
C GLY A 216 -5.65 -17.95 -0.89
N TYR A 217 -4.79 -18.67 -0.16
CA TYR A 217 -4.37 -18.28 1.19
C TYR A 217 -3.00 -17.60 1.11
N THR A 218 -2.91 -16.36 1.57
CA THR A 218 -1.65 -15.63 1.61
C THR A 218 -1.40 -15.08 3.02
N PRO A 219 -0.33 -15.52 3.71
CA PRO A 219 -0.02 -15.06 5.07
C PRO A 219 0.23 -13.54 5.15
N LEU A 220 0.15 -12.98 6.37
CA LEU A 220 0.38 -11.55 6.61
C LEU A 220 1.84 -11.16 6.28
N ASP A 221 2.79 -12.04 6.54
CA ASP A 221 4.18 -11.89 6.11
C ASP A 221 4.44 -12.83 4.92
N ILE A 222 4.89 -12.28 3.79
CA ILE A 222 5.13 -13.05 2.55
C ILE A 222 6.64 -13.01 2.29
N PRO A 223 7.36 -14.12 2.45
CA PRO A 223 8.81 -14.14 2.25
C PRO A 223 9.20 -14.00 0.78
N TYR A 224 10.38 -13.44 0.53
CA TYR A 224 11.01 -13.42 -0.78
C TYR A 224 11.59 -14.79 -1.15
N THR A 225 11.45 -15.17 -2.42
CA THR A 225 12.17 -16.32 -3.00
C THR A 225 13.68 -16.08 -3.00
N PRO A 226 14.54 -17.13 -3.05
CA PRO A 226 16.00 -16.95 -3.13
C PRO A 226 16.45 -16.04 -4.28
N ARG A 227 15.83 -16.18 -5.47
CA ARG A 227 16.13 -15.32 -6.62
C ARG A 227 15.68 -13.87 -6.41
N ALA A 228 14.52 -13.67 -5.77
CA ALA A 228 14.08 -12.32 -5.42
C ALA A 228 15.01 -11.65 -4.40
N LYS A 229 15.54 -12.39 -3.41
CA LYS A 229 16.59 -11.88 -2.51
C LYS A 229 17.85 -11.48 -3.26
N GLN A 230 18.28 -12.32 -4.20
CA GLN A 230 19.42 -12.02 -5.07
C GLN A 230 19.19 -10.75 -5.90
N VAL A 231 17.99 -10.52 -6.44
CA VAL A 231 17.65 -9.26 -7.13
C VAL A 231 17.90 -8.05 -6.22
N LEU A 232 17.50 -8.12 -4.95
CA LEU A 232 17.68 -7.03 -3.99
C LEU A 232 19.16 -6.78 -3.68
N GLU A 233 19.95 -7.83 -3.49
CA GLU A 233 21.40 -7.75 -3.30
C GLU A 233 22.08 -7.11 -4.52
N LEU A 234 21.73 -7.58 -5.72
CA LEU A 234 22.25 -7.02 -6.98
C LEU A 234 21.85 -5.56 -7.15
N SER A 235 20.67 -5.15 -6.72
CA SER A 235 20.22 -3.75 -6.78
C SER A 235 21.10 -2.83 -5.95
N VAL A 236 21.53 -3.30 -4.77
CA VAL A 236 22.48 -2.58 -3.90
C VAL A 236 23.86 -2.49 -4.58
N GLU A 237 24.33 -3.56 -5.20
CA GLU A 237 25.60 -3.53 -5.93
C GLU A 237 25.56 -2.58 -7.13
N GLU A 238 24.45 -2.54 -7.87
CA GLU A 238 24.30 -1.63 -9.02
C GLU A 238 24.29 -0.16 -8.57
N SER A 239 23.69 0.15 -7.42
CA SER A 239 23.72 1.50 -6.87
C SER A 239 25.14 1.93 -6.50
N GLN A 240 25.93 1.02 -5.91
CA GLN A 240 27.32 1.27 -5.57
C GLN A 240 28.19 1.48 -6.81
N LYS A 241 27.97 0.69 -7.88
CA LYS A 241 28.67 0.86 -9.16
C LYS A 241 28.38 2.21 -9.82
N LEU A 242 27.18 2.72 -9.65
CA LEU A 242 26.78 4.04 -10.12
C LEU A 242 27.20 5.19 -9.16
N GLY A 243 27.89 4.86 -8.06
CA GLY A 243 28.41 5.85 -7.12
C GLY A 243 27.34 6.49 -6.22
N VAL A 244 26.13 5.92 -6.14
CA VAL A 244 25.05 6.43 -5.30
C VAL A 244 24.82 5.56 -4.07
N ASN A 245 24.55 6.22 -2.94
CA ASN A 245 24.35 5.58 -1.64
C ASN A 245 22.90 5.18 -1.35
N TYR A 246 22.03 5.27 -2.36
CA TYR A 246 20.62 4.89 -2.28
C TYR A 246 20.25 3.90 -3.39
N VAL A 247 19.23 3.07 -3.15
CA VAL A 247 18.67 2.12 -4.11
C VAL A 247 17.30 2.62 -4.56
N GLY A 248 17.22 3.05 -5.81
CA GLY A 248 15.97 3.45 -6.47
C GLY A 248 15.35 2.36 -7.34
N THR A 249 14.27 2.72 -8.04
CA THR A 249 13.51 1.79 -8.91
C THR A 249 14.33 1.27 -10.10
N GLU A 250 15.21 2.12 -10.62
CA GLU A 250 16.17 1.83 -11.68
C GLU A 250 17.20 0.78 -11.25
N HIS A 251 17.61 0.81 -9.98
CA HIS A 251 18.52 -0.15 -9.40
C HIS A 251 17.85 -1.50 -9.19
N LEU A 252 16.58 -1.50 -8.76
CA LEU A 252 15.74 -2.71 -8.73
C LEU A 252 15.63 -3.37 -10.10
N LEU A 253 15.40 -2.57 -11.14
CA LEU A 253 15.29 -3.06 -12.51
C LEU A 253 16.62 -3.58 -13.05
N LEU A 254 17.74 -2.90 -12.78
CA LEU A 254 19.08 -3.42 -13.09
C LEU A 254 19.39 -4.72 -12.34
N GLY A 255 18.96 -4.84 -11.08
CA GLY A 255 19.07 -6.06 -10.29
C GLY A 255 18.32 -7.25 -10.93
N ILE A 256 17.10 -7.00 -11.44
CA ILE A 256 16.33 -7.99 -12.21
C ILE A 256 17.10 -8.45 -13.45
N LEU A 257 17.59 -7.49 -14.26
CA LEU A 257 18.32 -7.78 -15.50
C LEU A 257 19.58 -8.60 -15.22
N ARG A 258 20.31 -8.26 -14.15
CA ARG A 258 21.55 -8.94 -13.77
C ARG A 258 21.32 -10.33 -13.17
N GLU A 259 20.24 -10.57 -12.42
CA GLU A 259 19.87 -11.93 -11.98
C GLU A 259 19.60 -12.83 -13.19
N GLY A 260 18.98 -12.27 -14.23
CA GLY A 260 18.68 -12.96 -15.48
C GLY A 260 19.88 -13.43 -16.29
N ALA A 261 20.98 -12.68 -16.24
CA ALA A 261 22.17 -12.94 -17.05
C ALA A 261 22.92 -14.24 -16.65
N GLY A 262 22.69 -14.77 -15.45
CA GLY A 262 23.37 -15.95 -14.88
C GLY A 262 22.95 -17.32 -15.43
N GLY A 263 22.24 -17.39 -16.56
CA GLY A 263 21.95 -18.66 -17.25
C GLY A 263 20.69 -19.43 -16.81
N GLY A 264 19.81 -18.81 -16.02
CA GLY A 264 18.56 -19.43 -15.56
C GLY A 264 17.33 -18.54 -15.55
N GLY A 265 17.41 -17.32 -16.10
CA GLY A 265 16.37 -16.28 -16.25
C GLY A 265 15.16 -16.38 -15.31
N GLY A 266 15.09 -15.56 -14.25
CA GLY A 266 13.90 -15.48 -13.39
C GLY A 266 12.63 -15.15 -14.18
N ALA A 267 11.45 -15.42 -13.60
CA ALA A 267 10.18 -15.21 -14.31
C ALA A 267 10.00 -13.75 -14.79
N ALA A 268 10.57 -12.76 -14.08
CA ALA A 268 10.63 -11.37 -14.56
C ALA A 268 11.30 -11.21 -15.93
N ILE A 269 12.40 -11.91 -16.17
CA ILE A 269 13.12 -11.88 -17.45
C ILE A 269 12.26 -12.46 -18.56
N LYS A 270 11.57 -13.57 -18.25
CA LYS A 270 10.67 -14.21 -19.20
C LYS A 270 9.49 -13.30 -19.55
N VAL A 271 8.94 -12.58 -18.57
CA VAL A 271 7.92 -11.55 -18.78
C VAL A 271 8.42 -10.48 -19.75
N LEU A 272 9.58 -9.88 -19.48
CA LEU A 272 10.15 -8.83 -20.35
C LEU A 272 10.36 -9.34 -21.78
N GLN A 273 10.92 -10.54 -21.94
CA GLN A 273 11.13 -11.15 -23.26
C GLN A 273 9.81 -11.42 -24.00
N ASN A 274 8.80 -11.96 -23.30
CA ASN A 274 7.49 -12.25 -23.90
C ASN A 274 6.73 -10.95 -24.27
N LEU A 275 7.05 -9.83 -23.62
CA LEU A 275 6.57 -8.49 -23.99
C LEU A 275 7.39 -7.84 -25.12
N GLY A 276 8.36 -8.55 -25.70
CA GLY A 276 9.14 -8.11 -26.85
C GLY A 276 10.33 -7.22 -26.50
N ILE A 277 10.77 -7.21 -25.25
CA ILE A 277 11.94 -6.42 -24.83
C ILE A 277 13.23 -7.16 -25.16
N ASP A 278 14.08 -6.53 -25.98
CA ASP A 278 15.50 -6.88 -26.08
C ASP A 278 16.22 -6.43 -24.81
N LEU A 279 16.59 -7.39 -23.97
CA LEU A 279 17.17 -7.12 -22.66
C LEU A 279 18.50 -6.38 -22.74
N VAL A 280 19.32 -6.63 -23.76
CA VAL A 280 20.65 -6.02 -23.89
C VAL A 280 20.49 -4.55 -24.28
N ALA A 281 19.69 -4.28 -25.31
CA ALA A 281 19.39 -2.92 -25.74
C ALA A 281 18.67 -2.12 -24.62
N PHE A 282 17.77 -2.79 -23.89
CA PHE A 282 17.04 -2.19 -22.78
C PHE A 282 17.95 -1.85 -21.60
N GLU A 283 18.87 -2.75 -21.21
CA GLU A 283 19.84 -2.46 -20.15
C GLU A 283 20.72 -1.27 -20.51
N GLN A 284 21.21 -1.21 -21.76
CA GLN A 284 22.01 -0.07 -22.24
C GLN A 284 21.22 1.24 -22.12
N ARG A 285 19.96 1.25 -22.58
CA ARG A 285 19.08 2.43 -22.46
C ARG A 285 18.86 2.84 -21.00
N LEU A 286 18.62 1.87 -20.13
CA LEU A 286 18.44 2.12 -18.70
C LEU A 286 19.70 2.75 -18.10
N ARG A 287 20.89 2.21 -18.39
CA ARG A 287 22.16 2.77 -17.90
C ARG A 287 22.43 4.18 -18.45
N SER A 288 22.15 4.42 -19.72
CA SER A 288 22.30 5.76 -20.32
C SER A 288 21.39 6.81 -19.69
N ALA A 289 20.21 6.43 -19.20
CA ALA A 289 19.32 7.35 -18.50
C ALA A 289 19.81 7.73 -17.08
N LEU A 290 20.81 7.03 -16.55
CA LEU A 290 21.41 7.23 -15.23
C LEU A 290 22.79 7.90 -15.28
N SER A 291 23.29 8.17 -16.50
CA SER A 291 24.57 8.83 -16.77
C SER A 291 24.38 10.33 -16.93
#